data_AF-A0A3D2VCA6-F1
#
_entry.id   AF-A0A3D2VCA6-F1
#
_cell.length_a   1.000
_cell.length_b   1.000
_cell.length_c   1.000
_cell.angle_alpha   90.00
_cell.angle_beta   90.00
_cell.angle_gamma   90.00
#
_symmetry.space_group_name_H-M   'P 1'
#
loop_
_entity.id
_entity.type
_entity.pdbx_description
1 polymer ?
#
loop_
_entity_poly.entity_id
_entity_poly.type
_entity_poly.pdbx_seq_one_letter_code
_entity_poly.pdbx_strand_id
1 'polypeptide(L)' 'MTGARATLLCSGQVQTQTAIAGGSYLSTSTPQLHFGLGSCTQVEHLKIHWLDGTQTEFRDLRVNQTISIKR' A
#
# COMPACT_ATOMS: atom_id res chain seq x y z
N MET A 1 -12.36 10.70 -6.47
CA MET A 1 -11.39 9.70 -6.97
C MET A 1 -10.25 9.65 -5.97
N THR A 2 -10.20 8.63 -5.12
CA THR A 2 -9.21 8.59 -4.03
C THR A 2 -8.11 7.63 -4.45
N GLY A 3 -7.08 8.16 -5.11
CA GLY A 3 -5.88 7.42 -5.46
C GLY A 3 -4.87 7.44 -4.32
N ALA A 4 -4.10 6.37 -4.19
CA ALA A 4 -3.00 6.24 -3.24
C ALA A 4 -1.83 5.56 -3.93
N ARG A 5 -0.62 6.09 -3.78
CA ARG A 5 0.60 5.48 -4.29
C ARG A 5 1.38 4.90 -3.13
N ALA A 6 1.51 3.59 -3.09
CA ALA A 6 2.26 2.87 -2.07
C ALA A 6 3.60 2.40 -2.64
N THR A 7 4.67 2.75 -1.94
CA THR A 7 6.05 2.35 -2.23
C THR A 7 6.56 1.54 -1.06
N LEU A 8 7.01 0.32 -1.32
CA LEU A 8 7.56 -0.58 -0.32
C LEU A 8 9.03 -0.87 -0.63
N LEU A 9 9.84 -1.06 0.42
CA LEU A 9 11.21 -1.50 0.39
C LEU A 9 11.32 -2.78 1.22
N CYS A 10 11.85 -3.85 0.63
CA CYS A 10 11.99 -5.15 1.28
C CYS A 10 13.23 -5.87 0.75
N SER A 11 14.19 -6.20 1.62
CA SER A 11 15.41 -6.92 1.26
C SER A 11 16.18 -6.25 0.10
N GLY A 12 16.23 -4.92 0.09
CA GLY A 12 16.84 -4.13 -0.98
C GLY A 12 16.05 -4.04 -2.29
N GLN A 13 14.86 -4.65 -2.37
CA GLN A 13 13.94 -4.51 -3.50
C GLN A 13 12.90 -3.42 -3.22
N VAL A 14 12.73 -2.51 -4.18
CA VAL A 14 11.69 -1.46 -4.12
C VAL A 14 10.53 -1.85 -5.03
N GLN A 15 9.33 -1.94 -4.48
CA GLN A 15 8.10 -2.11 -5.26
C GLN A 15 7.20 -0.90 -5.08
N THR A 16 6.69 -0.36 -6.18
CA THR A 16 5.74 0.75 -6.16
C THR A 16 4.45 0.30 -6.83
N GLN A 17 3.32 0.49 -6.15
CA GLN A 17 1.99 0.18 -6.67
C GLN A 17 1.03 1.33 -6.37
N THR A 18 0.19 1.67 -7.35
CA THR A 18 -0.78 2.75 -7.20
C THR A 18 -2.18 2.15 -7.13
N ALA A 19 -2.86 2.35 -6.00
CA ALA A 19 -4.30 2.11 -5.88
C ALA A 19 -5.04 3.30 -6.46
N ILE A 20 -5.94 3.05 -7.40
CA ILE A 20 -6.89 4.07 -7.87
C ILE A 20 -8.27 3.60 -7.40
N ALA A 21 -8.82 4.22 -6.35
CA ALA A 21 -10.22 4.01 -5.99
C ALA A 21 -11.09 4.83 -6.96
N GLY A 22 -11.37 4.25 -8.13
CA GLY A 22 -12.37 4.72 -9.08
C GLY A 22 -13.74 4.18 -8.68
N GLY A 23 -14.56 4.99 -8.03
CA GLY A 23 -15.94 4.64 -7.71
C GLY A 23 -16.87 5.05 -8.86
N SER A 24 -17.32 4.09 -9.65
CA SER A 24 -18.56 4.24 -10.42
C SER A 24 -19.73 4.00 -9.46
N TYR A 25 -20.72 4.90 -9.51
CA TYR A 25 -22.02 4.86 -8.82
C TYR A 25 -22.48 3.39 -8.60
N LEU A 26 -22.50 2.92 -7.34
CA LEU A 26 -22.90 1.57 -6.83
C LEU A 26 -21.82 0.49 -6.57
N SER A 27 -20.52 0.70 -6.83
CA SER A 27 -19.48 -0.30 -6.48
C SER A 27 -18.36 0.29 -5.61
N THR A 28 -18.50 0.17 -4.29
CA THR A 28 -17.44 0.48 -3.31
C THR A 28 -16.44 -0.68 -3.26
N SER A 29 -15.67 -0.87 -4.32
CA SER A 29 -14.53 -1.78 -4.31
C SER A 29 -13.40 -1.15 -3.51
N THR A 30 -13.25 -1.58 -2.25
CA THR A 30 -12.12 -1.16 -1.40
C THR A 30 -10.82 -1.49 -2.14
N PRO A 31 -9.93 -0.52 -2.41
CA PRO A 31 -8.68 -0.81 -3.10
C PRO A 31 -7.79 -1.66 -2.19
N GLN A 32 -7.64 -2.94 -2.51
CA GLN A 32 -6.61 -3.78 -1.90
C GLN A 32 -5.37 -3.76 -2.80
N LEU A 33 -4.23 -3.36 -2.23
CA LEU A 33 -2.93 -3.48 -2.87
C LEU A 33 -2.25 -4.73 -2.37
N HIS A 34 -1.94 -5.64 -3.29
CA HIS A 34 -1.24 -6.88 -2.99
C HIS A 34 0.19 -6.74 -3.48
N PHE A 35 1.13 -6.93 -2.57
CA PHE A 35 2.56 -6.88 -2.85
C PHE A 35 3.14 -8.28 -2.79
N GLY A 36 3.71 -8.75 -3.91
CA GLY A 36 4.42 -10.02 -3.98
C GLY A 36 5.81 -9.88 -3.37
N LEU A 37 5.94 -10.13 -2.08
CA LEU A 37 7.20 -9.94 -1.33
C LEU A 37 8.20 -11.10 -1.52
N GLY A 38 7.81 -12.17 -2.20
CA GLY A 38 8.69 -13.29 -2.55
C GLY A 38 9.30 -13.95 -1.31
N SER A 39 10.63 -13.99 -1.25
CA SER A 39 11.41 -14.51 -0.10
C SER A 39 11.62 -13.48 1.01
N CYS A 40 11.13 -12.25 0.85
CA CYS A 40 11.33 -11.22 1.84
C CYS A 40 10.44 -11.49 3.07
N THR A 41 11.04 -11.49 4.27
CA THR A 41 10.37 -11.81 5.53
C THR A 41 9.98 -10.58 6.36
N GLN A 42 10.54 -9.41 6.01
CA GLN A 42 10.26 -8.15 6.67
C GLN A 42 10.36 -6.98 5.69
N VAL A 43 9.29 -6.19 5.62
CA VAL A 43 9.26 -4.92 4.90
C VAL A 43 9.98 -3.87 5.76
N GLU A 44 11.09 -3.38 5.24
CA GLU A 44 11.90 -2.34 5.88
C GLU A 44 11.13 -1.02 5.93
N HIS A 45 10.46 -0.67 4.84
CA HIS A 45 9.74 0.59 4.73
C HIS A 45 8.54 0.46 3.80
N LEU A 46 7.39 0.96 4.22
CA LEU A 46 6.20 1.14 3.40
C LEU A 46 5.78 2.61 3.49
N LYS A 47 5.79 3.31 2.36
CA LYS A 47 5.33 4.70 2.24
C LYS A 47 4.08 4.73 1.39
N ILE A 48 3.06 5.43 1.84
CA ILE A 48 1.79 5.58 1.13
C ILE A 48 1.52 7.07 0.98
N HIS A 49 1.50 7.52 -0.26
CA HIS A 49 1.15 8.88 -0.66
C HIS A 49 -0.31 8.91 -1.07
N TRP A 50 -1.11 9.66 -0.34
CA TRP A 50 -2.53 9.84 -0.64
C TRP A 50 -2.72 11.09 -1.52
N LEU A 51 -3.70 11.05 -2.43
CA LEU A 51 -4.04 12.22 -3.26
C LEU A 51 -4.56 13.42 -2.46
N ASP A 52 -4.92 13.24 -1.19
CA ASP A 52 -5.30 14.35 -0.29
C ASP A 52 -4.09 15.07 0.32
N GLY A 53 -2.86 14.66 -0.03
CA GLY A 53 -1.61 15.22 0.49
C GLY A 53 -1.12 14.56 1.78
N THR A 54 -1.90 13.66 2.37
CA THR A 54 -1.47 12.87 3.52
C THR A 54 -0.42 11.85 3.07
N GLN A 55 0.56 11.61 3.94
CA GLN A 55 1.54 10.55 3.75
C GLN A 55 1.55 9.65 4.98
N THR A 56 1.50 8.34 4.74
CA THR A 56 1.59 7.34 5.81
C THR A 56 2.86 6.53 5.60
N GLU A 57 3.70 6.44 6.62
CA GLU A 57 4.91 5.62 6.60
C GLU A 57 4.83 4.54 7.68
N PHE A 58 5.21 3.32 7.33
CA PHE A 58 5.37 2.20 8.24
C PHE A 58 6.76 1.60 8.05
N ARG A 59 7.37 1.13 9.14
CA ARG A 59 8.68 0.49 9.12
C ARG A 59 8.60 -0.84 9.86
N ASP A 60 9.52 -1.74 9.54
CA ASP A 60 9.66 -3.04 10.21
C ASP A 60 8.35 -3.86 10.23
N LEU A 61 7.60 -3.81 9.12
CA LEU A 61 6.38 -4.58 8.99
C LEU A 61 6.72 -6.02 8.64
N ARG A 62 6.17 -6.97 9.38
CA ARG A 62 6.22 -8.39 8.99
C ARG A 62 5.52 -8.61 7.65
N VAL A 63 6.00 -9.57 6.85
CA VAL A 63 5.27 -10.01 5.66
C VAL A 63 4.11 -10.95 6.04
N ASN A 64 3.27 -11.30 5.06
CA ASN A 64 2.12 -12.19 5.23
C ASN A 64 1.07 -11.69 6.23
N GLN A 65 0.87 -10.37 6.30
CA GLN A 65 -0.20 -9.76 7.08
C GLN A 65 -1.01 -8.77 6.24
N THR A 66 -2.29 -8.69 6.53
CA THR A 66 -3.18 -7.68 5.96
C THR A 66 -3.25 -6.50 6.92
N ILE A 67 -2.77 -5.34 6.48
CA ILE A 67 -2.86 -4.11 7.26
C ILE A 67 -4.04 -3.32 6.72
N SER A 68 -5.08 -3.19 7.54
CA SER A 68 -6.19 -2.29 7.24
C SER A 68 -5.84 -0.88 7.69
N ILE A 69 -5.56 -0.01 6.73
CA ILE A 69 -5.39 1.41 7.00
C ILE A 69 -6.78 2.03 7.03
N LYS A 70 -7.32 2.18 8.24
CA LYS A 70 -8.53 2.95 8.46
C LYS A 70 -8.15 4.42 8.62
N ARG A 71 -8.90 5.28 7.93
CA ARG A 71 -8.96 6.70 8.28
C ARG A 71 -9.86 6.87 9.50
#